data_AF-A0A926PNJ5-F1
#
_entry.id   AF-A0A926PNJ5-F1
#
_cell.length_a   1.000
_cell.length_b   1.000
_cell.length_c   1.000
_cell.angle_alpha   90.00
_cell.angle_beta   90.00
_cell.angle_gamma   90.00
#
_symmetry.space_group_name_H-M   'P 1'
#
loop_
_entity.id
_entity.type
_entity.pdbx_description
1 polymer ?
#
loop_
_entity_poly.entity_id
_entity_poly.type
_entity_poly.pdbx_seq_one_letter_code
_entity_poly.pdbx_strand_id
1 'polypeptide(L)'
;MNWERKPDSSRDTIASLVLPLTLILGLVLLLSLNAGQTSSETTESSPLEAWLKLLVSYLAAGAEMAAAFVIGAAVLRGIVSYGRQVFSRRQHLDATEGIRLQLGRVLALGLEFTVASDILRTAVAPTRQDILNLGAIVLLRTLLNHFLEREIQQGEQNRMSEQPAQPRV
;
A
#
# COMPACT_ATOMS: atom_id res chain seq x y z
N MET A 1 -26.89 -6.51 41.39
CA MET A 1 -26.95 -5.53 40.29
C MET A 1 -25.51 -5.29 39.81
N ASN A 2 -24.94 -6.25 39.06
CA ASN A 2 -23.57 -6.13 38.60
C ASN A 2 -23.60 -5.86 37.10
N TRP A 3 -23.02 -4.75 36.72
CA TRP A 3 -23.07 -4.18 35.38
C TRP A 3 -22.00 -4.87 34.52
N GLU A 4 -22.41 -5.78 33.62
CA GLU A 4 -21.56 -6.23 32.51
C GLU A 4 -21.23 -5.02 31.60
N ARG A 5 -20.10 -4.35 31.87
CA ARG A 5 -19.47 -3.46 30.89
C ARG A 5 -19.02 -4.31 29.72
N LYS A 6 -19.77 -4.25 28.60
CA LYS A 6 -19.35 -4.80 27.31
C LYS A 6 -17.95 -4.26 26.97
N PRO A 7 -16.94 -5.11 26.72
CA PRO A 7 -15.63 -4.65 26.31
C PRO A 7 -15.74 -3.97 24.94
N ASP A 8 -15.20 -2.75 24.88
CA ASP A 8 -15.25 -1.82 23.76
C ASP A 8 -14.28 -2.26 22.64
N SER A 9 -14.76 -3.13 21.74
CA SER A 9 -14.02 -3.68 20.57
C SER A 9 -13.37 -2.60 19.68
N SER A 10 -13.93 -1.39 19.68
CA SER A 10 -13.37 -0.26 18.93
C SER A 10 -12.02 0.20 19.47
N ARG A 11 -11.76 0.07 20.78
CA ARG A 11 -10.47 0.47 21.39
C ARG A 11 -9.34 -0.46 21.01
N ASP A 12 -9.61 -1.76 20.89
CA ASP A 12 -8.59 -2.76 20.55
C ASP A 12 -8.17 -2.64 19.07
N THR A 13 -9.13 -2.31 18.19
CA THR A 13 -8.87 -2.04 16.76
C THR A 13 -8.12 -0.73 16.56
N ILE A 14 -8.41 0.31 17.35
CA ILE A 14 -7.67 1.58 17.29
C ILE A 14 -6.25 1.38 17.84
N ALA A 15 -6.10 0.65 18.95
CA ALA A 15 -4.78 0.38 19.54
C ALA A 15 -3.86 -0.42 18.60
N SER A 16 -4.39 -1.41 17.86
CA SER A 16 -3.60 -2.23 16.93
C SER A 16 -3.06 -1.45 15.71
N LEU A 17 -3.72 -0.35 15.32
CA LEU A 17 -3.26 0.56 14.27
C LEU A 17 -2.39 1.69 14.80
N VAL A 18 -2.75 2.23 15.96
CA VAL A 18 -2.02 3.34 16.56
C VAL A 18 -0.65 2.89 17.05
N LEU A 19 -0.50 1.65 17.53
CA LEU A 19 0.78 1.08 17.97
C LEU A 19 1.88 1.09 16.89
N PRO A 20 1.70 0.48 15.70
CA PRO A 20 2.71 0.52 14.65
C PRO A 20 2.93 1.94 14.15
N LEU A 21 1.88 2.76 14.06
CA LEU A 21 1.98 4.15 13.58
C LEU A 21 2.81 5.03 14.53
N THR A 22 2.56 4.94 15.83
CA THR A 22 3.30 5.66 16.87
C THR A 22 4.72 5.14 17.03
N LEU A 23 4.96 3.84 16.83
CA LEU A 23 6.31 3.28 16.75
C LEU A 23 7.07 3.81 15.54
N ILE A 24 6.46 3.83 14.35
CA ILE A 24 7.07 4.36 13.12
C ILE A 24 7.37 5.85 13.29
N LEU A 25 6.39 6.63 13.78
CA LEU A 25 6.52 8.06 13.98
C LEU A 25 7.56 8.38 15.06
N GLY A 26 7.58 7.61 16.15
CA GLY A 26 8.59 7.71 17.20
C GLY A 26 9.99 7.33 16.72
N LEU A 27 10.14 6.27 15.92
CA LEU A 27 11.40 5.86 15.31
C LEU A 27 11.91 6.92 14.33
N VAL A 28 11.05 7.44 13.46
CA VAL A 28 11.38 8.52 12.52
C VAL A 28 11.79 9.79 13.27
N LEU A 29 11.07 10.16 14.33
CA LEU A 29 11.40 11.30 15.18
C LEU A 29 12.73 11.10 15.92
N LEU A 30 12.97 9.91 16.49
CA LEU A 30 14.23 9.56 17.16
C LEU A 30 15.41 9.63 16.20
N LEU A 31 15.27 9.05 14.99
CA LEU A 31 16.30 9.14 13.95
C LEU A 31 16.51 10.59 13.48
N SER A 32 15.45 11.38 13.37
CA SER A 32 15.55 12.80 13.00
C SER A 32 16.29 13.64 14.06
N LEU A 33 16.14 13.31 15.34
CA LEU A 33 16.78 14.03 16.46
C LEU A 33 18.22 13.55 16.73
N ASN A 34 18.50 12.26 16.54
CA ASN A 34 19.82 11.66 16.80
C ASN A 34 20.81 11.84 15.63
N ALA A 35 20.33 12.03 14.40
CA ALA A 35 21.18 12.19 13.21
C ALA A 35 21.93 13.55 13.12
N GLY A 36 21.92 14.35 14.19
CA GLY A 36 22.71 15.57 14.36
C GLY A 36 24.20 15.33 14.65
N GLN A 37 24.62 14.09 14.95
CA GLN A 37 26.03 13.70 15.06
C GLN A 37 26.46 12.86 13.85
N THR A 38 26.44 13.46 12.66
CA THR A 38 27.40 13.01 11.64
C THR A 38 28.64 13.84 11.88
N SER A 39 29.50 13.35 12.77
CA SER A 39 30.89 13.76 12.82
C SER A 39 31.36 13.85 11.38
N SER A 40 31.84 15.03 10.98
CA SER A 40 32.55 15.23 9.73
C SER A 40 33.87 14.46 9.78
N GLU A 41 33.78 13.13 9.84
CA GLU A 41 34.86 12.26 9.43
C GLU A 41 34.75 12.17 7.92
N THR A 42 35.80 12.63 7.27
CA THR A 42 36.11 12.39 5.87
C THR A 42 36.26 10.88 5.67
N THR A 43 35.16 10.13 5.66
CA THR A 43 35.17 8.74 5.21
C THR A 43 35.45 8.78 3.73
N GLU A 44 36.64 8.35 3.33
CA GLU A 44 36.94 8.06 1.93
C GLU A 44 35.78 7.26 1.37
N SER A 45 35.04 7.85 0.43
CA SER A 45 33.91 7.19 -0.21
C SER A 45 34.46 5.99 -0.96
N SER A 46 34.32 4.82 -0.35
CA SER A 46 34.82 3.58 -0.93
C SER A 46 34.20 3.45 -2.33
N PRO A 47 34.99 3.24 -3.40
CA PRO A 47 34.47 3.20 -4.78
C PRO A 47 33.30 2.22 -4.95
N LEU A 48 33.28 1.15 -4.16
CA LEU A 48 32.20 0.16 -4.13
C LEU A 48 30.83 0.75 -3.76
N GLU A 49 30.77 1.74 -2.87
CA GLU A 49 29.51 2.35 -2.45
C GLU A 49 28.88 3.16 -3.58
N ALA A 50 29.69 3.85 -4.37
CA ALA A 50 29.23 4.61 -5.53
C ALA A 50 28.65 3.66 -6.60
N TRP A 51 29.33 2.54 -6.86
CA TRP A 51 28.85 1.51 -7.79
C TRP A 51 27.57 0.83 -7.31
N LEU A 52 27.48 0.50 -6.02
CA LEU A 52 26.27 -0.08 -5.43
C LEU A 52 25.08 0.89 -5.52
N LYS A 53 25.26 2.18 -5.18
CA LYS A 53 24.21 3.19 -5.27
C LYS A 53 23.71 3.37 -6.71
N LEU A 54 24.63 3.40 -7.68
CA LEU A 54 24.26 3.45 -9.11
C LEU A 54 23.44 2.23 -9.52
N LEU A 55 23.93 1.02 -9.20
CA LEU A 55 23.27 -0.23 -9.57
C LEU A 55 21.87 -0.32 -8.98
N VAL A 56 21.73 -0.02 -7.69
CA VAL A 56 20.43 -0.08 -7.02
C VAL A 56 19.49 1.03 -7.50
N SER A 57 20.00 2.22 -7.82
CA SER A 57 19.21 3.29 -8.45
C SER A 57 18.63 2.85 -9.81
N TYR A 58 19.44 2.20 -10.65
CA TYR A 58 18.96 1.68 -11.94
C TYR A 58 17.94 0.54 -11.77
N LEU A 59 18.15 -0.36 -10.80
CA LEU A 59 17.19 -1.44 -10.52
C LEU A 59 15.85 -0.87 -10.01
N ALA A 60 15.90 0.11 -9.11
CA ALA A 60 14.71 0.79 -8.60
C ALA A 60 13.95 1.49 -9.73
N ALA A 61 14.65 2.25 -10.57
CA ALA A 61 14.05 2.88 -11.76
C ALA A 61 13.45 1.84 -12.73
N GLY A 62 14.12 0.69 -12.90
CA GLY A 62 13.61 -0.43 -13.71
C GLY A 62 12.29 -0.98 -13.17
N ALA A 63 12.19 -1.21 -11.86
CA ALA A 63 10.96 -1.66 -11.22
C ALA A 63 9.83 -0.63 -11.35
N GLU A 64 10.14 0.66 -11.21
CA GLU A 64 9.18 1.75 -11.37
C GLU A 64 8.65 1.86 -12.82
N MET A 65 9.54 1.73 -13.81
CA MET A 65 9.15 1.67 -15.22
C MET A 65 8.27 0.45 -15.51
N ALA A 66 8.59 -0.72 -14.94
CA ALA A 66 7.78 -1.92 -15.09
C ALA A 66 6.37 -1.73 -14.50
N ALA A 67 6.28 -1.14 -13.30
CA ALA A 67 5.00 -0.79 -12.67
C ALA A 67 4.17 0.13 -13.58
N ALA A 68 4.76 1.25 -14.03
CA ALA A 68 4.10 2.22 -14.89
C ALA A 68 3.60 1.58 -16.20
N PHE A 69 4.42 0.73 -16.81
CA PHE A 69 4.08 0.02 -18.04
C PHE A 69 2.90 -0.95 -17.84
N VAL A 70 2.97 -1.81 -16.82
CA VAL A 70 1.95 -2.82 -16.54
C VAL A 70 0.62 -2.18 -16.18
N ILE A 71 0.63 -1.17 -15.30
CA ILE A 71 -0.55 -0.40 -14.91
C ILE A 71 -1.13 0.33 -16.13
N GLY A 72 -0.30 1.05 -16.89
CA GLY A 72 -0.73 1.81 -18.07
C GLY A 72 -1.37 0.91 -19.13
N ALA A 73 -0.76 -0.23 -19.42
CA ALA A 73 -1.31 -1.20 -20.37
C ALA A 73 -2.65 -1.79 -19.92
N ALA A 74 -2.80 -2.09 -18.62
CA ALA A 74 -4.06 -2.55 -18.04
C ALA A 74 -5.17 -1.50 -18.18
N VAL A 75 -4.88 -0.26 -17.78
CA VAL A 75 -5.84 0.85 -17.87
C VAL A 75 -6.29 1.08 -19.31
N LEU A 76 -5.35 1.12 -20.27
CA LEU A 76 -5.68 1.26 -21.69
C LEU A 76 -6.58 0.13 -22.19
N ARG A 77 -6.26 -1.13 -21.87
CA ARG A 77 -7.11 -2.27 -22.23
C ARG A 77 -8.50 -2.18 -21.60
N GLY A 78 -8.58 -1.78 -20.32
CA GLY A 78 -9.83 -1.59 -19.60
C GLY A 78 -10.73 -0.54 -20.26
N ILE A 79 -10.16 0.61 -20.62
CA ILE A 79 -10.87 1.69 -21.33
C ILE A 79 -11.41 1.21 -22.68
N VAL A 80 -10.58 0.53 -23.48
CA VAL A 80 -11.01 0.02 -24.80
C VAL A 80 -12.12 -1.02 -24.66
N SER A 81 -11.99 -1.94 -23.70
CA SER A 81 -12.99 -2.98 -23.44
C SER A 81 -14.32 -2.37 -23.00
N TYR A 82 -14.28 -1.46 -22.04
CA TYR A 82 -15.47 -0.78 -21.53
C TYR A 82 -16.16 0.08 -22.61
N GLY A 83 -15.39 0.86 -23.38
CA GLY A 83 -15.91 1.68 -24.47
C GLY A 83 -16.60 0.87 -25.56
N ARG A 84 -16.01 -0.27 -25.96
CA ARG A 84 -16.64 -1.21 -26.91
C ARG A 84 -17.96 -1.76 -26.38
N GLN A 85 -18.03 -2.08 -25.09
CA GLN A 85 -19.21 -2.66 -24.47
C GLN A 85 -20.36 -1.65 -24.35
N VAL A 86 -20.05 -0.40 -23.98
CA VAL A 86 -21.01 0.71 -23.96
C VAL A 86 -21.58 0.96 -25.37
N PHE A 87 -20.73 0.96 -26.40
CA PHE A 87 -21.18 1.13 -27.78
C PHE A 87 -22.04 -0.03 -28.31
N SER A 88 -21.83 -1.25 -27.81
CA SER A 88 -22.50 -2.45 -28.34
C SER A 88 -23.87 -2.76 -27.71
N ARG A 89 -24.44 -1.88 -26.87
CA ARG A 89 -25.79 -1.97 -26.25
C ARG A 89 -26.16 -3.30 -25.54
N ARG A 90 -25.21 -4.21 -25.29
CA ARG A 90 -25.44 -5.43 -24.50
C ARG A 90 -25.12 -5.14 -23.04
N GLN A 91 -26.15 -4.74 -22.29
CA GLN A 91 -26.10 -4.60 -20.84
C GLN A 91 -26.01 -5.99 -20.18
N HIS A 92 -24.79 -6.42 -19.86
CA HIS A 92 -24.58 -7.49 -18.88
C HIS A 92 -23.70 -6.95 -17.77
N LEU A 93 -24.29 -6.85 -16.58
CA LEU A 93 -23.64 -6.39 -15.34
C LEU A 93 -22.41 -7.27 -14.98
N ASP A 94 -22.43 -8.55 -15.35
CA ASP A 94 -21.35 -9.51 -15.07
C ASP A 94 -20.04 -9.21 -15.79
N ALA A 95 -20.09 -8.61 -16.99
CA ALA A 95 -18.89 -8.36 -17.79
C ALA A 95 -18.07 -7.17 -17.27
N THR A 96 -18.71 -6.18 -16.63
CA THR A 96 -18.00 -5.08 -15.95
C THR A 96 -17.21 -5.58 -14.75
N GLU A 97 -17.76 -6.56 -14.02
CA GLU A 97 -17.09 -7.13 -12.85
C GLU A 97 -15.82 -7.90 -13.23
N GLY A 98 -15.85 -8.63 -14.36
CA GLY A 98 -14.66 -9.25 -14.93
C GLY A 98 -13.53 -8.25 -15.25
N ILE A 99 -13.87 -7.10 -15.84
CA ILE A 99 -12.90 -6.03 -16.13
C ILE A 99 -12.33 -5.46 -14.83
N ARG A 100 -13.16 -5.22 -13.80
CA ARG A 100 -12.72 -4.72 -12.49
C ARG A 100 -11.78 -5.69 -11.79
N LEU A 101 -12.11 -6.98 -11.77
CA LEU A 101 -11.26 -8.01 -11.16
C LEU A 101 -9.91 -8.12 -11.87
N GLN A 102 -9.90 -8.09 -13.21
CA GLN A 102 -8.67 -8.14 -13.98
C GLN A 102 -7.80 -6.90 -13.76
N LEU A 103 -8.40 -5.71 -13.78
CA LEU A 103 -7.71 -4.46 -13.45
C LEU A 103 -7.13 -4.49 -12.04
N GLY A 104 -7.93 -4.89 -11.04
CA GLY A 104 -7.49 -5.00 -9.64
C GLY A 104 -6.26 -5.90 -9.47
N ARG A 105 -6.23 -7.05 -10.15
CA ARG A 105 -5.08 -7.96 -10.12
C ARG A 105 -3.82 -7.35 -10.73
N VAL A 106 -3.93 -6.64 -11.85
CA VAL A 106 -2.79 -6.01 -12.50
C VAL A 106 -2.30 -4.78 -11.73
N LEU A 107 -3.21 -4.03 -11.11
CA LEU A 107 -2.86 -2.92 -10.22
C LEU A 107 -2.12 -3.42 -8.97
N ALA A 108 -2.55 -4.53 -8.36
CA ALA A 108 -1.83 -5.15 -7.26
C ALA A 108 -0.39 -5.51 -7.64
N LEU A 109 -0.19 -6.13 -8.81
CA LEU A 109 1.15 -6.42 -9.33
C LEU A 109 2.00 -5.15 -9.54
N GLY A 110 1.40 -4.09 -10.10
CA GLY A 110 2.09 -2.81 -10.25
C GLY A 110 2.56 -2.23 -8.92
N LEU A 111 1.73 -2.36 -7.87
CA LEU A 111 2.07 -1.94 -6.51
C LEU A 111 3.20 -2.77 -5.89
N GLU A 112 3.31 -4.07 -6.21
CA GLU A 112 4.44 -4.88 -5.76
C GLU A 112 5.77 -4.39 -6.35
N PHE A 113 5.77 -3.96 -7.61
CA PHE A 113 6.97 -3.39 -8.25
C PHE A 113 7.37 -2.04 -7.68
N THR A 114 6.42 -1.13 -7.40
CA THR A 114 6.74 0.16 -6.77
C THR A 114 7.34 -0.04 -5.38
N VAL A 115 6.82 -1.02 -4.65
CA VAL A 115 7.34 -1.41 -3.34
C VAL A 115 8.76 -1.95 -3.43
N ALA A 116 9.04 -2.81 -4.41
CA ALA A 116 10.38 -3.34 -4.61
C ALA A 116 11.38 -2.19 -4.89
N SER A 117 10.98 -1.20 -5.70
CA SER A 117 11.76 0.02 -5.94
C SER A 117 12.05 0.79 -4.64
N ASP A 118 11.05 0.96 -3.80
CA ASP A 118 11.19 1.66 -2.51
C ASP A 118 12.14 0.93 -1.55
N ILE A 119 12.00 -0.40 -1.42
CA ILE A 119 12.90 -1.22 -0.60
C ILE A 119 14.34 -1.09 -1.10
N LEU A 120 14.55 -1.18 -2.42
CA LEU A 120 15.86 -1.03 -3.05
C LEU A 120 16.50 0.32 -2.69
N ARG A 121 15.78 1.43 -2.86
CA ARG A 121 16.29 2.78 -2.51
C ARG A 121 16.71 2.89 -1.05
N THR A 122 15.94 2.29 -0.14
CA THR A 122 16.26 2.35 1.30
C THR A 122 17.44 1.49 1.73
N ALA A 123 17.81 0.48 0.96
CA ALA A 123 18.88 -0.45 1.32
C ALA A 123 20.31 0.12 1.14
N VAL A 124 20.52 1.12 0.26
CA VAL A 124 21.86 1.60 -0.14
C VAL A 124 22.25 2.99 0.37
N ALA A 125 21.30 3.81 0.81
CA ALA A 125 21.60 5.12 1.36
C ALA A 125 20.45 5.62 2.25
N PRO A 126 20.44 5.33 3.56
CA PRO A 126 19.50 5.96 4.46
C PRO A 126 19.92 7.42 4.70
N THR A 127 19.57 8.35 3.79
CA THR A 127 19.70 9.79 4.07
C THR A 127 18.51 10.29 4.91
N ARG A 128 18.61 11.48 5.52
CA ARG A 128 17.47 12.07 6.27
C ARG A 128 16.20 12.18 5.42
N GLN A 129 16.36 12.51 4.14
CA GLN A 129 15.24 12.58 3.20
C GLN A 129 14.70 11.18 2.86
N ASP A 130 15.57 10.17 2.77
CA ASP A 130 15.17 8.79 2.48
C ASP A 130 14.48 8.13 3.67
N ILE A 131 14.87 8.44 4.91
CA ILE A 131 14.16 8.01 6.12
C ILE A 131 12.74 8.60 6.17
N LEU A 132 12.59 9.88 5.80
CA LEU A 132 11.29 10.54 5.70
C LEU A 132 10.43 9.95 4.58
N ASN A 133 11.02 9.70 3.40
CA ASN A 133 10.33 9.04 2.28
C ASN A 133 9.88 7.63 2.67
N LEU A 134 10.75 6.83 3.31
CA LEU A 134 10.39 5.51 3.81
C LEU A 134 9.25 5.58 4.83
N GLY A 135 9.33 6.52 5.77
CA GLY A 135 8.25 6.78 6.73
C GLY A 135 6.93 7.10 6.04
N ALA A 136 6.95 7.94 5.00
CA ALA A 136 5.77 8.30 4.20
C ALA A 136 5.20 7.09 3.42
N ILE A 137 6.05 6.26 2.83
CA ILE A 137 5.64 5.06 2.07
C ILE A 137 5.01 4.01 2.99
N VAL A 138 5.63 3.74 4.14
CA VAL A 138 5.10 2.79 5.13
C VAL A 138 3.76 3.30 5.71
N LEU A 139 3.66 4.60 5.98
CA LEU A 139 2.42 5.24 6.40
C LEU A 139 1.33 5.08 5.35
N LEU A 140 1.60 5.40 4.08
CA LEU A 140 0.66 5.24 2.97
C LEU A 140 0.15 3.80 2.85
N ARG A 141 1.05 2.81 2.93
CA ARG A 141 0.68 1.39 2.91
C ARG A 141 -0.23 1.00 4.07
N THR A 142 0.10 1.46 5.27
CA THR A 142 -0.70 1.18 6.46
C THR A 142 -2.10 1.77 6.32
N LEU A 143 -2.20 3.01 5.84
CA LEU A 143 -3.47 3.68 5.60
C LEU A 143 -4.28 2.97 4.51
N LEU A 144 -3.69 2.66 3.36
CA LEU A 144 -4.37 1.98 2.25
C LEU A 144 -4.86 0.59 2.68
N ASN A 145 -4.00 -0.21 3.32
CA ASN A 145 -4.39 -1.53 3.80
C ASN A 145 -5.52 -1.43 4.83
N HIS A 146 -5.45 -0.44 5.73
CA HIS A 146 -6.51 -0.20 6.71
C HIS A 146 -7.85 0.18 6.06
N PHE A 147 -7.82 1.06 5.06
CA PHE A 147 -9.03 1.47 4.34
C PHE A 147 -9.67 0.31 3.57
N LEU A 148 -8.86 -0.50 2.88
CA LEU A 148 -9.37 -1.69 2.18
C LEU A 148 -9.99 -2.70 3.15
N GLU A 149 -9.31 -3.01 4.25
CA GLU A 149 -9.81 -3.93 5.28
C GLU A 149 -11.15 -3.45 5.85
N ARG A 150 -11.27 -2.14 6.13
CA ARG A 150 -12.51 -1.50 6.60
C ARG A 150 -13.65 -1.61 5.57
N GLU A 151 -13.37 -1.36 4.30
CA GLU A 151 -14.38 -1.41 3.24
C GLU A 151 -14.90 -2.84 3.03
N ILE A 152 -14.01 -3.84 3.07
CA ILE A 152 -14.36 -5.26 2.97
C ILE A 152 -15.26 -5.67 4.14
N GLN A 153 -14.88 -5.34 5.38
CA GLN A 153 -15.66 -5.68 6.57
C GLN A 153 -17.06 -5.04 6.56
N GLN A 154 -17.19 -3.81 6.07
CA GLN A 154 -18.49 -3.14 5.91
C GLN A 154 -19.36 -3.83 4.85
N GLY A 155 -18.75 -4.22 3.73
CA GLY A 155 -19.44 -4.98 2.68
C GLY A 155 -19.96 -6.33 3.16
N GLU A 156 -19.21 -7.05 3.99
CA GLU A 156 -19.61 -8.33 4.59
C GLU A 156 -20.74 -8.17 5.61
N GLN A 157 -20.67 -7.14 6.48
CA GLN A 157 -21.71 -6.87 7.46
C GLN A 157 -23.05 -6.49 6.82
N ASN A 158 -23.03 -5.73 5.72
CA ASN A 158 -24.25 -5.39 4.99
C ASN A 158 -24.90 -6.65 4.38
N ARG A 159 -24.11 -7.60 3.84
CA ARG A 159 -24.63 -8.87 3.31
C ARG A 159 -25.26 -9.77 4.38
N MET A 160 -24.73 -9.75 5.60
CA MET A 160 -25.27 -10.55 6.71
C MET A 160 -26.55 -9.95 7.29
N SER A 161 -26.73 -8.63 7.17
CA SER A 161 -27.92 -7.90 7.61
C SER A 161 -29.13 -8.07 6.68
N GLU A 162 -28.89 -8.41 5.41
CA GLU A 162 -29.92 -8.60 4.38
C GLU A 162 -30.39 -10.06 4.24
N GLN A 163 -29.86 -11.00 5.01
CA GLN A 163 -30.26 -12.41 4.95
C GLN A 163 -31.57 -12.62 5.73
N PRO A 164 -32.73 -12.82 5.08
CA PRO A 164 -33.99 -13.00 5.78
C PRO A 164 -33.93 -14.31 6.55
N ALA A 165 -34.32 -14.28 7.82
CA ALA A 165 -34.45 -15.48 8.65
C ALA A 165 -35.33 -16.52 7.91
N GLN A 166 -34.72 -17.60 7.43
CA GLN A 166 -35.45 -18.68 6.79
C GLN A 166 -36.41 -19.29 7.83
N PRO A 167 -37.72 -19.44 7.54
CA PRO A 167 -38.62 -20.11 8.45
C PRO A 167 -38.20 -21.58 8.54
N ARG A 168 -37.92 -22.07 9.75
CA ARG A 168 -37.78 -23.50 10.00
C ARG A 168 -39.13 -24.16 9.70
N VAL A 169 -39.14 -25.04 8.71
CA VAL A 169 -40.25 -25.93 8.38
C VAL A 169 -40.19 -27.17 9.27
#